data_AF-A0AA46AEQ7-F1
#
_entry.id   AF-A0AA46AEQ7-F1
#
_cell.length_a   1.000
_cell.length_b   1.000
_cell.length_c   1.000
_cell.angle_alpha   90.00
_cell.angle_beta   90.00
_cell.angle_gamma   90.00
#
_symmetry.space_group_name_H-M   'P 1'
#
loop_
_entity.id
_entity.type
_entity.pdbx_description
1 polymer ?
#
loop_
_entity_poly.entity_id
_entity_poly.type
_entity_poly.pdbx_seq_one_letter_code
_entity_poly.pdbx_strand_id
1 'polypeptide(L)'
;MKPLSVNEMSAYLRSRPVQSEQEEMYPHRLWEPTKRAALVILWGLLIYPQLDPDLRQQKRTYSIHVSQLINLFGDALGPDGQDAWPATLRLLARHDYIRIKGETITPGTGLFVAVDAAKMYKMFRSSVLSRDIFQRRFGT
;
A
#
# COMPACT_ATOMS: atom_id res chain seq x y z
N MET A 1 -21.52 23.19 21.19
CA MET A 1 -21.65 22.76 19.78
C MET A 1 -22.59 21.56 19.74
N LYS A 2 -23.68 21.62 18.96
CA LYS A 2 -24.60 20.46 18.80
C LYS A 2 -24.01 19.49 17.78
N PRO A 3 -23.98 18.18 18.04
CA PRO A 3 -23.53 17.20 17.06
C PRO A 3 -24.55 17.13 15.91
N LEU A 4 -24.07 17.17 14.67
CA LEU A 4 -24.88 17.01 13.47
C LEU A 4 -25.56 15.64 13.48
N SER A 5 -26.86 15.63 13.22
CA SER A 5 -27.61 14.39 13.09
C SER A 5 -27.20 13.66 11.81
N VAL A 6 -27.32 12.33 11.81
CA VAL A 6 -27.02 11.46 10.65
C VAL A 6 -27.76 11.93 9.39
N ASN A 7 -28.96 12.50 9.55
CA ASN A 7 -29.76 13.03 8.46
C ASN A 7 -29.17 14.30 7.85
N GLU A 8 -28.63 15.20 8.68
CA GLU A 8 -27.95 16.43 8.22
C GLU A 8 -26.63 16.10 7.54
N MET A 9 -25.87 15.13 8.05
CA MET A 9 -24.65 14.63 7.41
C MET A 9 -24.97 14.01 6.04
N SER A 10 -26.04 13.21 5.96
CA SER A 10 -26.49 12.58 4.71
C SER A 10 -26.95 13.60 3.68
N ALA A 11 -27.65 14.65 4.10
CA ALA A 11 -28.07 15.75 3.22
C ALA A 11 -26.86 16.52 2.68
N TYR A 12 -25.88 16.81 3.54
CA TYR A 12 -24.64 17.51 3.17
C TYR A 12 -23.76 16.71 2.20
N LEU A 13 -23.72 15.38 2.34
CA LEU A 13 -22.99 14.51 1.42
C LEU A 13 -23.67 14.41 0.05
N ARG A 14 -25.01 14.42 0.00
CA ARG A 14 -25.78 14.39 -1.26
C ARG A 14 -25.79 15.71 -2.01
N SER A 15 -25.66 16.84 -1.31
CA SER A 15 -25.62 18.16 -1.92
C SER A 15 -24.25 18.55 -2.48
N ARG A 16 -23.20 17.75 -2.22
CA ARG A 16 -21.93 17.94 -2.91
C ARG A 16 -22.12 17.56 -4.37
N PRO A 17 -21.77 18.44 -5.33
CA PRO A 17 -21.65 17.99 -6.70
C PRO A 17 -20.70 16.79 -6.68
N VAL A 18 -21.19 15.66 -7.20
CA VAL A 18 -20.32 14.56 -7.60
C VAL A 18 -19.39 15.21 -8.61
N GLN A 19 -18.20 15.62 -8.16
CA GLN A 19 -17.11 15.90 -9.07
C GLN A 19 -17.00 14.60 -9.85
N SER A 20 -17.50 14.65 -11.08
CA SER A 20 -17.24 13.67 -12.12
C SER A 20 -15.83 13.17 -11.88
N GLU A 21 -15.69 11.86 -11.73
CA GLU A 21 -14.43 11.14 -11.69
C GLU A 21 -13.57 11.66 -12.84
N GLN A 22 -12.87 12.80 -12.63
CA GLN A 22 -11.62 13.06 -13.29
C GLN A 22 -10.88 11.81 -12.95
N GLU A 23 -10.56 10.97 -13.94
CA GLU A 23 -9.64 9.88 -13.74
C GLU A 23 -8.45 10.50 -13.01
N GLU A 24 -8.40 10.32 -11.69
CA GLU A 24 -7.35 10.89 -10.87
C GLU A 24 -6.11 10.22 -11.44
N MET A 25 -5.34 10.99 -12.20
CA MET A 25 -4.19 10.47 -12.92
C MET A 25 -3.13 10.27 -11.86
N TYR A 26 -3.23 9.14 -11.15
CA TYR A 26 -2.34 8.84 -10.07
C TYR A 26 -0.92 8.83 -10.62
N PRO A 27 0.04 9.55 -10.00
CA PRO A 27 1.36 9.78 -10.58
C PRO A 27 2.12 8.48 -10.84
N HIS A 28 1.80 7.41 -10.10
CA HIS A 28 2.43 6.11 -10.28
C HIS A 28 2.10 5.41 -11.60
N ARG A 29 1.03 5.81 -12.30
CA ARG A 29 0.67 5.22 -13.61
C ARG A 29 1.74 5.50 -14.68
N LEU A 30 2.45 6.62 -14.54
CA LEU A 30 3.53 7.05 -15.42
C LEU A 30 4.90 6.56 -14.98
N TRP A 31 5.00 5.82 -13.87
CA TRP A 31 6.28 5.34 -13.38
C TRP A 31 6.72 4.05 -14.06
N GLU A 32 8.03 3.88 -14.11
CA GLU A 32 8.68 2.64 -14.55
C GLU A 32 8.11 1.39 -13.85
N PRO A 33 8.04 0.23 -14.54
CA PRO A 33 7.55 -1.02 -13.97
C PRO A 33 8.13 -1.36 -12.60
N THR A 34 9.43 -1.13 -12.39
CA THR A 34 10.12 -1.33 -11.10
C THR A 34 9.48 -0.56 -9.94
N LYS A 35 9.18 0.72 -10.13
CA LYS A 35 8.58 1.58 -9.10
C LYS A 35 7.14 1.18 -8.81
N ARG A 36 6.42 0.72 -9.84
CA ARG A 36 5.06 0.15 -9.69
C ARG A 36 5.09 -1.20 -8.97
N ALA A 37 6.09 -2.04 -9.21
CA ALA A 37 6.28 -3.29 -8.48
C ALA A 37 6.55 -3.03 -6.99
N ALA A 38 7.37 -2.03 -6.66
CA ALA A 38 7.61 -1.62 -5.27
C ALA A 38 6.31 -1.20 -4.55
N LEU A 39 5.42 -0.47 -5.24
CA LEU A 39 4.10 -0.13 -4.71
C LEU A 39 3.27 -1.37 -4.39
N VAL A 40 3.25 -2.35 -5.30
CA VAL A 40 2.53 -3.62 -5.09
C VAL A 40 3.06 -4.38 -3.89
N ILE A 41 4.39 -4.47 -3.76
CA ILE A 41 5.05 -5.14 -2.64
C ILE A 41 4.67 -4.46 -1.32
N LEU A 42 4.82 -3.14 -1.24
CA LEU A 42 4.51 -2.38 -0.03
C LEU A 42 3.02 -2.42 0.32
N TRP A 43 2.14 -2.42 -0.68
CA TRP A 43 0.71 -2.62 -0.46
C TRP A 43 0.43 -4.02 0.13
N GLY A 44 1.05 -5.07 -0.41
CA GLY A 44 0.92 -6.43 0.11
C GLY A 44 1.46 -6.61 1.53
N LEU A 45 2.47 -5.83 1.92
CA LEU A 45 3.07 -5.91 3.26
C LEU A 45 2.35 -5.04 4.29
N LEU A 46 1.85 -3.88 3.89
CA LEU A 46 1.35 -2.85 4.79
C LEU A 46 -0.18 -2.76 4.81
N ILE A 47 -0.84 -2.98 3.67
CA ILE A 47 -2.30 -2.82 3.52
C ILE A 47 -3.03 -4.16 3.54
N TYR A 48 -2.57 -5.16 2.78
CA TYR A 48 -3.25 -6.46 2.66
C TYR A 48 -3.56 -7.13 4.02
N PRO A 49 -2.64 -7.18 5.00
CA PRO A 49 -2.94 -7.78 6.31
C PRO A 49 -4.05 -7.06 7.07
N GLN A 50 -4.32 -5.80 6.71
CA GLN A 50 -5.43 -5.03 7.28
C GLN A 50 -6.74 -5.24 6.55
N LEU A 51 -6.77 -5.97 5.44
CA LEU A 51 -7.99 -6.26 4.68
C LEU A 51 -8.45 -7.71 4.89
N ASP A 52 -7.49 -8.61 5.13
CA ASP A 52 -7.74 -10.02 5.33
C ASP A 52 -8.22 -10.33 6.78
N PRO A 53 -9.44 -10.87 6.98
CA PRO A 53 -10.00 -11.16 8.29
C PRO A 53 -9.13 -12.06 9.18
N ASP A 54 -8.45 -13.04 8.58
CA ASP A 54 -7.63 -14.01 9.33
C ASP A 54 -6.34 -13.35 9.86
N LEU A 55 -5.82 -12.38 9.11
CA LEU A 55 -4.61 -11.64 9.47
C LEU A 55 -4.91 -10.47 10.42
N ARG A 56 -6.09 -9.85 10.30
CA ARG A 56 -6.55 -8.79 11.21
C ARG A 56 -6.57 -9.25 12.67
N GLN A 57 -6.99 -10.49 12.92
CA GLN A 57 -7.08 -11.05 14.28
C GLN A 57 -5.72 -11.17 14.97
N GLN A 58 -4.63 -11.23 14.20
CA GLN A 58 -3.27 -11.40 14.71
C GLN A 58 -2.61 -10.09 15.18
N LYS A 59 -3.35 -8.97 15.25
CA LYS A 59 -2.85 -7.63 15.68
C LYS A 59 -1.53 -7.22 15.00
N ARG A 60 -1.35 -7.59 13.74
CA ARG A 60 -0.10 -7.31 13.01
C ARG A 60 0.08 -5.80 12.84
N THR A 61 1.24 -5.29 13.23
CA THR A 61 1.61 -3.89 13.10
C THR A 61 1.65 -3.48 11.63
N TYR A 62 1.14 -2.29 11.34
CA TYR A 62 1.06 -1.68 10.00
C TYR A 62 2.42 -1.15 9.53
N SER A 63 3.49 -1.84 9.89
CA SER A 63 4.84 -1.37 9.70
C SER A 63 5.79 -2.49 9.34
N ILE A 64 6.84 -2.14 8.61
CA ILE A 64 7.95 -3.03 8.31
C ILE A 64 9.27 -2.27 8.47
N HIS A 65 10.31 -2.95 8.93
CA HIS A 65 11.66 -2.37 8.89
C HIS A 65 12.21 -2.38 7.47
N VAL A 66 12.99 -1.36 7.09
CA VAL A 66 13.68 -1.29 5.79
C VAL A 66 14.54 -2.53 5.56
N SER A 67 15.26 -2.99 6.57
CA SER A 67 16.07 -4.21 6.51
C SER A 67 15.23 -5.46 6.22
N GLN A 68 14.05 -5.59 6.83
CA GLN A 68 13.14 -6.71 6.55
C GLN A 68 12.59 -6.67 5.12
N LEU A 69 12.25 -5.48 4.61
CA LEU A 69 11.81 -5.30 3.22
C LEU A 69 12.91 -5.74 2.24
N ILE A 70 14.14 -5.29 2.48
CA ILE A 70 15.30 -5.63 1.65
C ILE A 70 15.61 -7.13 1.73
N ASN A 71 15.57 -7.75 2.92
CA ASN A 71 15.84 -9.19 3.05
C ASN A 71 14.81 -10.04 2.30
N LEU A 72 13.55 -9.60 2.25
CA LEU A 72 12.48 -10.33 1.58
C LEU A 72 12.44 -10.07 0.07
N PHE A 73 12.82 -8.87 -0.37
CA PHE A 73 12.58 -8.40 -1.74
C PHE A 73 13.75 -7.62 -2.35
N GLY A 74 14.98 -7.83 -1.88
CA GLY A 74 16.18 -7.15 -2.39
C GLY A 74 16.23 -7.19 -3.91
N ASP A 75 16.06 -8.36 -4.49
CA ASP A 75 16.15 -8.57 -5.94
C ASP A 75 14.86 -8.24 -6.72
N ALA A 76 13.80 -7.81 -6.03
CA ALA A 76 12.49 -7.62 -6.66
C ALA A 76 12.41 -6.39 -7.59
N LEU A 77 13.41 -5.50 -7.53
CA LEU A 77 13.43 -4.25 -8.31
C LEU A 77 14.24 -4.34 -9.62
N GLY A 78 14.68 -5.53 -10.01
CA GLY A 78 15.40 -5.76 -11.26
C GLY A 78 16.93 -5.86 -11.07
N PRO A 79 17.74 -5.55 -12.10
CA PRO A 79 19.20 -5.78 -12.09
C PRO A 79 19.94 -5.04 -10.97
N ASP A 80 19.43 -3.87 -10.58
CA ASP A 80 19.98 -3.05 -9.49
C ASP A 80 19.63 -3.59 -8.10
N GLY A 81 18.75 -4.59 -8.02
CA GLY A 81 18.39 -5.32 -6.81
C GLY A 81 18.20 -4.44 -5.57
N GLN A 82 18.95 -4.78 -4.51
CA GLN A 82 18.90 -4.10 -3.22
C GLN A 82 19.18 -2.59 -3.32
N ASP A 83 20.05 -2.18 -4.24
CA ASP A 83 20.52 -0.80 -4.38
C ASP A 83 19.45 0.13 -4.96
N ALA A 84 18.42 -0.42 -5.62
CA ALA A 84 17.28 0.35 -6.12
C ALA A 84 16.29 0.78 -5.02
N TRP A 85 16.28 0.09 -3.87
CA TRP A 85 15.30 0.34 -2.80
C TRP A 85 15.41 1.74 -2.19
N PRO A 86 16.59 2.27 -1.81
CA PRO A 86 16.68 3.60 -1.21
C PRO A 86 16.11 4.71 -2.10
N ALA A 87 16.40 4.68 -3.41
CA ALA A 87 15.86 5.65 -4.36
C ALA A 87 14.34 5.51 -4.52
N THR A 88 13.86 4.27 -4.58
CA THR A 88 12.42 3.96 -4.71
C THR A 88 11.64 4.38 -3.47
N LEU A 89 12.12 4.05 -2.27
CA LEU A 89 11.48 4.45 -1.00
C LEU A 89 11.39 5.97 -0.86
N ARG A 90 12.44 6.70 -1.24
CA ARG A 90 12.42 8.18 -1.26
C ARG A 90 11.36 8.74 -2.20
N LEU A 91 11.21 8.16 -3.40
CA LEU A 91 10.18 8.56 -4.34
C LEU A 91 8.77 8.30 -3.78
N LEU A 92 8.54 7.11 -3.24
CA LEU A 92 7.25 6.74 -2.65
C LEU A 92 6.87 7.61 -1.46
N ALA A 93 7.83 7.95 -0.61
CA ALA A 93 7.63 8.84 0.52
C ALA A 93 7.29 10.28 0.08
N ARG A 94 7.96 10.79 -0.96
CA ARG A 94 7.69 12.13 -1.52
C ARG A 94 6.24 12.31 -1.98
N HIS A 95 5.62 11.24 -2.46
CA HIS A 95 4.23 11.26 -2.93
C HIS A 95 3.24 10.69 -1.90
N ASP A 96 3.64 10.56 -0.62
CA ASP A 96 2.82 10.04 0.49
C ASP A 96 2.19 8.66 0.21
N TYR A 97 2.87 7.81 -0.57
CA TYR A 97 2.52 6.38 -0.62
C TYR A 97 3.01 5.67 0.64
N ILE A 98 4.16 6.07 1.18
CA ILE A 98 4.67 5.55 2.45
C ILE A 98 5.16 6.68 3.33
N ARG A 99 5.34 6.40 4.61
CA ARG A 99 6.01 7.27 5.57
C ARG A 99 7.15 6.51 6.22
N ILE A 100 8.30 7.18 6.34
CA ILE A 100 9.52 6.58 6.88
C ILE A 100 9.88 7.34 8.15
N LYS A 101 10.00 6.64 9.28
CA LYS A 101 10.46 7.19 10.56
C LYS A 101 11.60 6.31 11.08
N GLY A 102 12.83 6.81 11.05
CA GLY A 102 14.02 5.98 11.25
C GLY A 102 14.08 4.89 10.19
N GLU A 103 14.12 3.62 10.62
CA GLU A 103 14.10 2.46 9.72
C GLU A 103 12.71 1.84 9.54
N THR A 104 11.68 2.44 10.11
CA THR A 104 10.32 1.89 10.06
C THR A 104 9.52 2.55 8.94
N ILE A 105 8.94 1.72 8.07
CA ILE A 105 8.04 2.12 7.00
C ILE A 105 6.60 1.88 7.44
N THR A 106 5.73 2.86 7.22
CA THR A 106 4.27 2.79 7.46
C THR A 106 3.50 3.23 6.22
N PRO A 107 2.23 2.81 6.04
CA PRO A 107 1.45 3.22 4.89
C PRO A 107 1.14 4.72 4.93
N GLY A 108 1.35 5.40 3.80
CA GLY A 108 0.85 6.74 3.55
C GLY A 108 -0.53 6.69 2.89
N THR A 109 -1.16 7.85 2.74
CA THR A 109 -2.53 7.94 2.22
C THR A 109 -2.61 7.48 0.76
N GLY A 110 -1.57 7.79 -0.01
CA GLY A 110 -1.44 7.42 -1.41
C GLY A 110 -1.51 5.90 -1.62
N LEU A 111 -1.00 5.08 -0.69
CA LEU A 111 -0.98 3.61 -0.86
C LEU A 111 -2.36 2.97 -0.72
N PHE A 112 -3.29 3.59 0.00
CA PHE A 112 -4.67 3.10 0.09
C PHE A 112 -5.44 3.30 -1.22
N VAL A 113 -5.13 4.37 -1.95
CA VAL A 113 -5.81 4.76 -3.19
C VAL A 113 -5.02 4.42 -4.45
N ALA A 114 -3.73 4.10 -4.32
CA ALA A 114 -2.80 3.81 -5.41
C ALA A 114 -3.27 2.66 -6.30
N VAL A 115 -4.02 1.73 -5.74
CA VAL A 115 -4.30 0.48 -6.40
C VAL A 115 -5.75 0.14 -6.19
N ASP A 116 -6.41 -0.31 -7.26
CA ASP A 116 -7.71 -0.97 -7.16
C ASP A 116 -7.52 -2.20 -6.28
N ALA A 117 -7.77 -2.00 -4.99
CA ALA A 117 -7.49 -2.96 -3.94
C ALA A 117 -8.24 -4.27 -4.19
N ALA A 118 -9.41 -4.23 -4.85
CA ALA A 118 -10.17 -5.42 -5.19
C ALA A 118 -9.53 -6.21 -6.34
N LYS A 119 -9.08 -5.55 -7.41
CA LYS A 119 -8.33 -6.20 -8.51
C LYS A 119 -7.00 -6.74 -8.03
N MET A 120 -6.27 -5.96 -7.23
CA MET A 120 -4.99 -6.37 -6.66
C MET A 120 -5.11 -7.43 -5.60
N TYR A 121 -6.12 -7.41 -4.74
CA TYR A 121 -6.38 -8.48 -3.78
C TYR A 121 -6.55 -9.82 -4.49
N LYS A 122 -7.34 -9.84 -5.58
CA LYS A 122 -7.54 -11.04 -6.40
C LYS A 122 -6.24 -11.50 -7.06
N MET A 123 -5.49 -10.59 -7.68
CA MET A 123 -4.22 -10.91 -8.35
C MET A 123 -3.14 -11.34 -7.35
N PHE A 124 -2.95 -10.60 -6.26
CA PHE A 124 -1.97 -10.87 -5.23
C PHE A 124 -2.23 -12.22 -4.55
N ARG A 125 -3.48 -12.50 -4.13
CA ARG A 125 -3.89 -13.80 -3.56
C ARG A 125 -3.65 -14.97 -4.51
N SER A 126 -3.76 -14.75 -5.83
CA SER A 126 -3.44 -15.76 -6.84
C SER A 126 -1.95 -15.82 -7.22
N SER A 127 -1.16 -14.82 -6.85
CA SER A 127 0.24 -14.71 -7.24
C SER A 127 1.17 -15.49 -6.30
N VAL A 128 2.28 -15.97 -6.87
CA VAL A 128 3.38 -16.61 -6.14
C VAL A 128 3.92 -15.70 -5.02
N LEU A 129 3.87 -14.39 -5.21
CA LEU A 129 4.27 -13.39 -4.21
C LEU A 129 3.51 -13.54 -2.89
N SER A 130 2.21 -13.80 -2.92
CA SER A 130 1.47 -14.04 -1.66
C SER A 130 2.01 -15.28 -0.95
N ARG A 131 2.19 -16.40 -1.65
CA ARG A 131 2.73 -17.65 -1.09
C ARG A 131 4.13 -17.45 -0.51
N ASP A 132 5.03 -16.78 -1.24
CA ASP A 132 6.40 -16.54 -0.77
C ASP A 132 6.44 -15.59 0.43
N ILE A 133 5.61 -14.54 0.44
CA ILE A 133 5.48 -13.64 1.59
C ILE A 133 4.91 -14.39 2.80
N PHE A 134 3.90 -15.23 2.59
CA PHE A 134 3.30 -16.02 3.66
C PHE A 134 4.25 -17.09 4.19
N GLN A 135 5.00 -17.77 3.34
CA GLN A 135 5.99 -18.76 3.77
C GLN A 135 7.21 -18.12 4.44
N ARG A 136 7.79 -17.06 3.86
CA ARG A 136 9.03 -16.46 4.37
C ARG A 136 8.84 -15.56 5.59
N ARG A 137 7.68 -14.91 5.73
CA ARG A 137 7.38 -14.02 6.86
C ARG A 137 6.52 -14.69 7.93
N PHE A 138 5.72 -15.70 7.57
CA PHE A 138 4.70 -16.28 8.45
C PHE A 138 4.68 -17.83 8.46
N GLY A 139 5.61 -18.49 7.76
CA GLY A 139 5.86 -19.92 7.91
C GLY A 139 6.63 -20.16 9.21
N THR A 140 6.08 -21.03 10.05
CA THR A 140 6.73 -21.60 11.23
C THR A 140 8.05 -22.27 10.90
#